data_AF-A0A1B6LB33-F1
#
_entry.id   AF-A0A1B6LB33-F1
#
_cell.length_a   1.000
_cell.length_b   1.000
_cell.length_c   1.000
_cell.angle_alpha   90.00
_cell.angle_beta   90.00
_cell.angle_gamma   90.00
#
_symmetry.space_group_name_H-M   'P 1'
#
loop_
_entity.id
_entity.type
_entity.pdbx_description
1 polymer ?
#
loop_
_entity_poly.entity_id
_entity_poly.type
_entity_poly.pdbx_seq_one_letter_code
_entity_poly.pdbx_strand_id
1 'polypeptide(L)'
;MPPKVAIGEMNEEEMKLKQKLMDQMELKKLIREDRLMRNTSTKDEATEKQEKVIAALTKQKDELVKNLNVMQNRRRCVMDAKQTTEINELFGQGDSLAMDIVREKRFIEDLDFQIRKESNELECRRRNTKRNFSASEYRQQKENQRADRAIDSWKTKLHVEQVQLSSAINENAELRKRMQQLFKSKSHFNELFEELVHKLDKGKRIMKDIVEQSQIQLKKRDEVARKIQALKERDEADMKKRQEEMQDLEMRLADDNNLTRFRNMVMHVRMKLSEGDKATKKAAAQRLLQEQELQELRDTWKAVKEATELEKCSDVCDLLTRQEAENFSLFNYNNELHDQLETMTERTAELLRKVDEEQENTVIWEDTEETERIQLENQLERLENEHSDKKDMCEASYRLFTRLLSKLRSLFEIAQCDPWPLEDLLGDNVDVTQFNYGLYLELLESRLMQWLGVCPRPDVFPQYGLGVSFITSVMQNRQQSGVLDRKEISRPCLDCDISNQTKQVIRVVNYL
;
A
#
# COMPACT_ATOMS: atom_id res chain seq x y z
N MET A 1 -102.39 97.46 82.67
CA MET A 1 -103.06 98.22 83.75
C MET A 1 -102.15 98.17 84.98
N PRO A 2 -102.06 99.23 85.79
CA PRO A 2 -101.46 100.57 85.57
C PRO A 2 -100.31 100.75 86.63
N PRO A 3 -99.79 101.96 86.99
CA PRO A 3 -100.02 103.29 86.45
C PRO A 3 -98.75 104.12 86.14
N LYS A 4 -99.01 105.16 85.34
CA LYS A 4 -98.22 106.36 85.09
C LYS A 4 -98.21 107.28 86.32
N VAL A 5 -97.12 108.02 86.54
CA VAL A 5 -97.19 109.44 86.97
C VAL A 5 -96.08 110.19 86.25
N ALA A 6 -96.45 111.30 85.62
CA ALA A 6 -95.61 112.22 84.88
C ALA A 6 -95.02 113.30 85.81
N ILE A 7 -93.92 113.93 85.39
CA ILE A 7 -93.73 115.39 85.17
C ILE A 7 -92.24 115.73 85.33
N GLY A 8 -91.70 116.49 84.37
CA GLY A 8 -90.61 117.46 84.62
C GLY A 8 -89.31 117.25 83.84
N GLU A 9 -89.06 118.13 82.89
CA GLU A 9 -87.87 118.26 82.03
C GLU A 9 -86.57 118.52 82.82
N MET A 10 -85.43 117.93 82.40
CA MET A 10 -84.07 118.46 82.61
C MET A 10 -83.03 117.89 81.61
N ASN A 11 -82.02 118.71 81.33
CA ASN A 11 -81.16 118.78 80.15
C ASN A 11 -80.14 117.65 79.92
N GLU A 12 -79.86 117.40 78.64
CA GLU A 12 -79.00 116.37 78.03
C GLU A 12 -77.49 116.44 78.41
N GLU A 13 -77.06 117.47 79.15
CA GLU A 13 -75.65 117.68 79.50
C GLU A 13 -75.21 116.97 80.80
N GLU A 14 -76.12 116.69 81.74
CA GLU A 14 -75.77 116.00 82.99
C GLU A 14 -75.46 114.51 82.80
N MET A 15 -76.05 113.86 81.78
CA MET A 15 -75.79 112.45 81.46
C MET A 15 -74.37 112.23 80.93
N LYS A 16 -73.84 113.15 80.11
CA LYS A 16 -72.47 113.03 79.57
C LYS A 16 -71.40 113.25 80.63
N LEU A 17 -71.68 114.06 81.66
CA LEU A 17 -70.72 114.30 82.75
C LEU A 17 -70.57 113.09 83.68
N LYS A 18 -71.67 112.37 83.94
CA LYS A 18 -71.64 111.12 84.73
C LYS A 18 -70.85 110.01 84.04
N GLN A 19 -70.90 109.91 82.72
CA GLN A 19 -70.19 108.87 81.98
C GLN A 19 -68.67 109.08 81.99
N LYS A 20 -68.19 110.33 81.88
CA LYS A 20 -66.75 110.64 81.97
C LYS A 20 -66.12 110.36 83.34
N LEU A 21 -66.92 110.39 84.41
CA LEU A 21 -66.42 110.13 85.76
C LEU A 21 -66.12 108.64 85.99
N MET A 22 -66.89 107.74 85.36
CA MET A 22 -66.69 106.29 85.44
C MET A 22 -65.37 105.88 84.75
N ASP A 23 -65.10 106.39 83.55
CA ASP A 23 -63.89 106.05 82.79
C ASP A 23 -62.60 106.49 83.50
N GLN A 24 -62.64 107.61 84.23
CA GLN A 24 -61.49 108.07 85.02
C GLN A 24 -61.18 107.17 86.22
N MET A 25 -62.16 106.43 86.75
CA MET A 25 -61.94 105.51 87.86
C MET A 25 -61.29 104.20 87.40
N GLU A 26 -61.61 103.70 86.19
CA GLU A 26 -60.99 102.49 85.65
C GLU A 26 -59.51 102.68 85.30
N LEU A 27 -59.14 103.82 84.73
CA LEU A 27 -57.76 104.11 84.36
C LEU A 27 -56.81 104.11 85.58
N LYS A 28 -57.30 104.57 86.75
CA LYS A 28 -56.51 104.57 87.99
C LYS A 28 -56.27 103.17 88.56
N LYS A 29 -57.08 102.17 88.18
CA LYS A 29 -56.90 100.78 88.63
C LYS A 29 -55.78 100.08 87.85
N LEU A 30 -55.75 100.25 86.52
CA LEU A 30 -54.73 99.66 85.65
C LEU A 30 -53.31 100.20 85.91
N ILE A 31 -53.18 101.47 86.29
CA ILE A 31 -51.88 102.07 86.63
C ILE A 31 -51.28 101.47 87.92
N ARG A 32 -52.10 100.87 88.79
CA ARG A 32 -51.63 100.25 90.03
C ARG A 32 -51.08 98.84 89.83
N GLU A 33 -51.55 98.11 88.81
CA GLU A 33 -51.09 96.77 88.48
C GLU A 33 -49.72 96.74 87.78
N ASP A 34 -49.42 97.69 86.87
CA ASP A 34 -48.13 97.69 86.15
C ASP A 34 -46.92 97.98 87.07
N ARG A 35 -47.15 98.64 88.21
CA ARG A 35 -46.10 98.91 89.21
C ARG A 35 -45.70 97.67 90.02
N LEU A 36 -46.56 96.67 90.15
CA LEU A 36 -46.25 95.44 90.88
C LEU A 36 -45.42 94.44 90.04
N MET A 37 -45.53 94.47 88.71
CA MET A 37 -44.82 93.53 87.83
C MET A 37 -43.33 93.84 87.59
N ARG A 38 -42.84 95.03 87.95
CA ARG A 38 -41.44 95.44 87.67
C ARG A 38 -40.46 95.22 88.83
N ASN A 39 -40.94 94.94 90.04
CA ASN A 39 -40.09 94.90 91.24
C ASN A 39 -39.62 93.49 91.66
N THR A 40 -39.78 92.44 90.84
CA THR A 40 -39.39 91.06 91.19
C THR A 40 -38.16 90.50 90.45
N SER A 41 -37.30 91.35 89.88
CA SER A 41 -36.10 90.87 89.15
C SER A 41 -34.83 90.93 89.99
N THR A 42 -34.25 89.77 90.29
CA THR A 42 -32.81 89.60 90.59
C THR A 42 -32.20 88.61 89.58
N LYS A 43 -30.92 88.80 89.25
CA LYS A 43 -30.18 88.20 88.11
C LYS A 43 -29.39 86.93 88.52
N ASP A 44 -29.33 85.88 87.69
CA ASP A 44 -28.62 84.60 87.96
C ASP A 44 -27.65 84.11 86.86
N GLU A 45 -26.64 83.32 87.28
CA GLU A 45 -25.48 82.62 86.67
C GLU A 45 -25.67 81.85 85.34
N ALA A 46 -26.84 81.93 84.70
CA ALA A 46 -27.18 81.18 83.51
C ALA A 46 -26.42 81.65 82.25
N THR A 47 -25.98 82.92 82.21
CA THR A 47 -25.44 83.56 81.00
C THR A 47 -24.02 83.12 80.65
N GLU A 48 -23.16 82.83 81.63
CA GLU A 48 -21.75 82.51 81.37
C GLU A 48 -21.56 81.04 80.91
N LYS A 49 -22.43 80.14 81.35
CA LYS A 49 -22.50 78.76 80.84
C LYS A 49 -22.96 78.73 79.38
N GLN A 50 -23.76 79.69 78.95
CA GLN A 50 -24.21 79.79 77.55
C GLN A 50 -23.05 80.10 76.61
N GLU A 51 -22.08 80.95 76.99
CA GLU A 51 -20.97 81.34 76.10
C GLU A 51 -19.99 80.19 75.79
N LYS A 52 -19.67 79.35 76.78
CA LYS A 52 -18.82 78.16 76.56
C LYS A 52 -19.51 77.12 75.68
N VAL A 53 -20.82 76.97 75.82
CA VAL A 53 -21.64 76.12 74.95
C VAL A 53 -21.63 76.68 73.52
N ILE A 54 -21.71 78.01 73.34
CA ILE A 54 -21.63 78.66 72.02
C ILE A 54 -20.28 78.38 71.34
N ALA A 55 -19.15 78.44 72.05
CA ALA A 55 -17.83 78.15 71.47
C ALA A 55 -17.63 76.67 71.07
N ALA A 56 -18.19 75.74 71.84
CA ALA A 56 -18.20 74.32 71.45
C ALA A 56 -19.07 74.09 70.21
N LEU A 57 -20.22 74.77 70.14
CA LEU A 57 -21.13 74.73 68.99
C LEU A 57 -20.52 75.34 67.73
N THR A 58 -19.72 76.41 67.83
CA THR A 58 -19.04 76.99 66.66
C THR A 58 -17.94 76.07 66.12
N LYS A 59 -17.19 75.39 66.98
CA LYS A 59 -16.20 74.39 66.54
C LYS A 59 -16.87 73.20 65.86
N GLN A 60 -17.98 72.70 66.42
CA GLN A 60 -18.79 71.64 65.78
C GLN A 60 -19.36 72.12 64.45
N LYS A 61 -19.81 73.37 64.35
CA LYS A 61 -20.25 73.96 63.09
C LYS A 61 -19.14 73.93 62.03
N ASP A 62 -17.91 74.31 62.37
CA ASP A 62 -16.80 74.34 61.40
C ASP A 62 -16.38 72.93 60.94
N GLU A 63 -16.42 71.94 61.83
CA GLU A 63 -16.22 70.53 61.47
C GLU A 63 -17.34 70.01 60.57
N LEU A 64 -18.59 70.36 60.86
CA LEU A 64 -19.74 70.05 60.01
C LEU A 64 -19.63 70.71 58.62
N VAL A 65 -19.14 71.94 58.54
CA VAL A 65 -18.91 72.65 57.27
C VAL A 65 -17.81 71.98 56.45
N LYS A 66 -16.73 71.50 57.07
CA LYS A 66 -15.68 70.75 56.37
C LYS A 66 -16.21 69.41 55.83
N ASN A 67 -17.01 68.70 56.62
CA ASN A 67 -17.66 67.47 56.18
C ASN A 67 -18.65 67.72 55.04
N LEU A 68 -19.41 68.82 55.11
CA LEU A 68 -20.28 69.27 54.02
C LEU A 68 -19.48 69.54 52.75
N ASN A 69 -18.33 70.23 52.82
CA ASN A 69 -17.50 70.50 51.64
C ASN A 69 -16.89 69.23 51.02
N VAL A 70 -16.51 68.24 51.82
CA VAL A 70 -16.01 66.94 51.32
C VAL A 70 -17.12 66.16 50.62
N MET A 71 -18.35 66.21 51.16
CA MET A 71 -19.53 65.60 50.53
C MET A 71 -19.98 66.37 49.28
N GLN A 72 -19.89 67.71 49.30
CA GLN A 72 -20.26 68.59 48.19
C GLN A 72 -19.16 68.75 47.14
N ASN A 73 -18.06 68.00 47.23
CA ASN A 73 -17.04 68.01 46.20
C ASN A 73 -17.68 67.63 44.85
N ARG A 74 -17.55 68.50 43.85
CA ARG A 74 -18.26 68.39 42.56
C ARG A 74 -18.12 67.01 41.91
N ARG A 75 -16.95 66.39 42.05
CA ARG A 75 -16.70 65.03 41.54
C ARG A 75 -17.54 63.97 42.25
N ARG A 76 -17.77 64.12 43.56
CA ARG A 76 -18.57 63.20 44.38
C ARG A 76 -20.05 63.34 44.07
N CYS A 77 -20.59 64.56 43.99
CA CYS A 77 -21.98 64.77 43.58
C CYS A 77 -22.30 64.21 42.17
N VAL A 78 -21.37 64.33 41.22
CA VAL A 78 -21.56 63.76 39.86
C VAL A 78 -21.52 62.24 39.89
N MET A 79 -20.66 61.63 40.72
CA MET A 79 -20.64 60.18 40.89
C MET A 79 -21.90 59.68 41.61
N ASP A 80 -22.36 60.36 42.65
CA ASP A 80 -23.58 60.03 43.39
C ASP A 80 -24.81 60.14 42.47
N ALA A 81 -24.87 61.17 41.60
CA ALA A 81 -25.94 61.31 40.61
C ALA A 81 -25.93 60.16 39.58
N LYS A 82 -24.74 59.77 39.08
CA LYS A 82 -24.60 58.62 38.16
C LYS A 82 -24.97 57.30 38.82
N GLN A 83 -24.55 57.09 40.07
CA GLN A 83 -24.93 55.92 40.85
C GLN A 83 -26.44 55.91 41.10
N THR A 84 -27.06 57.06 41.34
CA THR A 84 -28.51 57.16 41.53
C THR A 84 -29.27 56.86 40.23
N THR A 85 -28.79 57.32 39.07
CA THR A 85 -29.39 56.96 37.78
C THR A 85 -29.22 55.49 37.47
N GLU A 86 -28.05 54.91 37.72
CA GLU A 86 -27.78 53.48 37.53
C GLU A 86 -28.65 52.61 38.46
N ILE A 87 -28.81 53.02 39.73
CA ILE A 87 -29.71 52.36 40.66
C ILE A 87 -31.16 52.41 40.17
N ASN A 88 -31.63 53.55 39.65
CA ASN A 88 -32.99 53.67 39.12
C ASN A 88 -33.20 52.82 37.85
N GLU A 89 -32.21 52.75 36.98
CA GLU A 89 -32.25 51.87 35.80
C GLU A 89 -32.29 50.39 36.21
N LEU A 90 -31.50 49.99 37.20
CA LEU A 90 -31.52 48.64 37.76
C LEU A 90 -32.86 48.31 38.45
N PHE A 91 -33.48 49.27 39.15
CA PHE A 91 -34.84 49.09 39.68
C PHE A 91 -35.88 48.94 38.57
N GLY A 92 -35.81 49.73 37.50
CA GLY A 92 -36.70 49.59 36.36
C GLY A 92 -36.55 48.24 35.65
N GLN A 93 -35.33 47.72 35.54
CA GLN A 93 -35.06 46.36 35.06
C GLN A 93 -35.53 45.29 36.05
N GLY A 94 -35.43 45.54 37.35
CA GLY A 94 -35.95 44.67 38.39
C GLY A 94 -37.47 44.53 38.32
N ASP A 95 -38.18 45.65 38.14
CA ASP A 95 -39.64 45.68 38.01
C ASP A 95 -40.12 45.00 36.72
N SER A 96 -39.42 45.19 35.59
CA SER A 96 -39.75 44.51 34.35
C SER A 96 -39.54 42.99 34.45
N LEU A 97 -38.42 42.56 35.03
CA LEU A 97 -38.17 41.14 35.30
C LEU A 97 -39.19 40.56 36.28
N ALA A 98 -39.62 41.32 37.29
CA ALA A 98 -40.67 40.88 38.20
C ALA A 98 -42.01 40.67 37.46
N MET A 99 -42.36 41.56 36.54
CA MET A 99 -43.54 41.38 35.69
C MET A 99 -43.42 40.18 34.76
N ASP A 100 -42.23 39.92 34.20
CA ASP A 100 -41.97 38.76 33.34
C ASP A 100 -42.07 37.46 34.13
N ILE A 101 -41.50 37.40 35.33
CA ILE A 101 -41.61 36.25 36.24
C ILE A 101 -43.09 35.98 36.57
N VAL A 102 -43.91 37.00 36.79
CA VAL A 102 -45.35 36.81 37.06
C VAL A 102 -46.09 36.29 35.83
N ARG A 103 -45.77 36.77 34.62
CA ARG A 103 -46.37 36.27 33.38
C ARG A 103 -46.02 34.81 33.13
N GLU A 104 -44.75 34.49 33.27
CA GLU A 104 -44.26 33.12 33.14
C GLU A 104 -44.91 32.22 34.19
N LYS A 105 -44.96 32.63 35.47
CA LYS A 105 -45.68 31.90 36.55
C LYS A 105 -47.11 31.52 36.18
N ARG A 106 -47.85 32.42 35.52
CA ARG A 106 -49.22 32.13 35.06
C ARG A 106 -49.25 31.15 33.90
N PHE A 107 -48.31 31.26 32.96
CA PHE A 107 -48.17 30.28 31.88
C PHE A 107 -47.87 28.87 32.44
N ILE A 108 -47.13 28.81 33.56
CA ILE A 108 -46.90 27.56 34.31
C ILE A 108 -48.15 26.93 34.84
N GLU A 109 -48.94 27.73 35.53
CA GLU A 109 -50.18 27.26 36.11
C GLU A 109 -51.13 26.73 35.01
N ASP A 110 -51.15 27.39 33.84
CA ASP A 110 -51.94 26.96 32.68
C ASP A 110 -51.40 25.65 32.06
N LEU A 111 -50.08 25.49 31.92
CA LEU A 111 -49.48 24.25 31.41
C LEU A 111 -49.65 23.10 32.40
N ASP A 112 -49.47 23.33 33.70
CA ASP A 112 -49.74 22.35 34.75
C ASP A 112 -51.19 21.89 34.73
N PHE A 113 -52.14 22.81 34.50
CA PHE A 113 -53.55 22.47 34.35
C PHE A 113 -53.78 21.57 33.13
N GLN A 114 -53.17 21.87 31.99
CA GLN A 114 -53.26 21.03 30.79
C GLN A 114 -52.63 19.65 30.99
N ILE A 115 -51.46 19.58 31.64
CA ILE A 115 -50.78 18.32 31.96
C ILE A 115 -51.67 17.46 32.87
N ARG A 116 -52.30 18.05 33.88
CA ARG A 116 -53.24 17.34 34.76
C ARG A 116 -54.45 16.83 34.00
N LYS A 117 -55.01 17.62 33.08
CA LYS A 117 -56.14 17.22 32.25
C LYS A 117 -55.76 16.02 31.35
N GLU A 118 -54.66 16.12 30.62
CA GLU A 118 -54.17 15.04 29.75
C GLU A 118 -53.78 13.78 30.54
N SER A 119 -53.17 13.94 31.70
CA SER A 119 -52.84 12.81 32.59
C SER A 119 -54.09 12.09 33.07
N ASN A 120 -55.14 12.83 33.44
CA ASN A 120 -56.43 12.26 33.82
C ASN A 120 -57.13 11.57 32.64
N GLU A 121 -57.03 12.13 31.43
CA GLU A 121 -57.53 11.48 30.22
C GLU A 121 -56.77 10.19 29.89
N LEU A 122 -55.44 10.18 30.01
CA LEU A 122 -54.60 9.00 29.86
C LEU A 122 -54.91 7.93 30.91
N GLU A 123 -55.13 8.32 32.17
CA GLU A 123 -55.56 7.39 33.20
C GLU A 123 -56.94 6.81 32.91
N CYS A 124 -57.89 7.63 32.45
CA CYS A 124 -59.21 7.16 32.05
C CYS A 124 -59.11 6.18 30.88
N ARG A 125 -58.28 6.47 29.86
CA ARG A 125 -57.98 5.55 28.76
C ARG A 125 -57.35 4.26 29.28
N ARG A 126 -56.32 4.32 30.14
CA ARG A 126 -55.67 3.14 30.75
C ARG A 126 -56.64 2.30 31.58
N ARG A 127 -57.53 2.92 32.35
CA ARG A 127 -58.58 2.22 33.11
C ARG A 127 -59.57 1.55 32.16
N ASN A 128 -59.98 2.22 31.08
CA ASN A 128 -60.82 1.63 30.04
C ASN A 128 -60.11 0.49 29.29
N THR A 129 -58.81 0.59 28.99
CA THR A 129 -58.03 -0.51 28.39
C THR A 129 -57.90 -1.70 29.35
N LYS A 130 -57.66 -1.46 30.65
CA LYS A 130 -57.63 -2.54 31.66
C LYS A 130 -59.00 -3.19 31.87
N ARG A 131 -60.08 -2.42 31.77
CA ARG A 131 -61.46 -2.91 31.90
C ARG A 131 -61.93 -3.64 30.62
N ASN A 132 -61.35 -3.29 29.47
CA ASN A 132 -61.55 -3.94 28.18
C ASN A 132 -60.53 -5.06 27.89
N PHE A 133 -59.57 -5.34 28.79
CA PHE A 133 -58.63 -6.45 28.68
C PHE A 133 -59.39 -7.77 28.88
N SER A 134 -60.11 -8.17 27.85
CA SER A 134 -60.93 -9.38 27.85
C SER A 134 -60.01 -10.59 27.99
N ALA A 135 -60.51 -11.67 28.61
CA ALA A 135 -59.79 -12.95 28.68
C ALA A 135 -59.36 -13.50 27.30
N SER A 136 -59.88 -12.92 26.21
CA SER A 136 -59.44 -13.14 24.82
C SER A 136 -58.06 -12.56 24.53
N GLU A 137 -57.78 -11.32 24.92
CA GLU A 137 -56.52 -10.61 24.59
C GLU A 137 -55.33 -11.18 25.39
N TYR A 138 -55.55 -11.54 26.65
CA TYR A 138 -54.54 -12.23 27.46
C TYR A 138 -54.20 -13.63 26.91
N ARG A 139 -55.21 -14.34 26.38
CA ARG A 139 -54.98 -15.63 25.69
C ARG A 139 -54.14 -15.43 24.43
N GLN A 140 -54.46 -14.41 23.64
CA GLN A 140 -53.71 -14.10 22.43
C GLN A 140 -52.27 -13.65 22.71
N GLN A 141 -52.03 -12.89 23.78
CA GLN A 141 -50.68 -12.54 24.20
C GLN A 141 -49.87 -13.78 24.62
N LYS A 142 -50.50 -14.74 25.32
CA LYS A 142 -49.83 -16.02 25.65
C LYS A 142 -49.59 -16.89 24.43
N GLU A 143 -50.48 -16.89 23.44
CA GLU A 143 -50.27 -17.59 22.17
C GLU A 143 -49.12 -16.96 21.38
N ASN A 144 -49.04 -15.63 21.31
CA ASN A 144 -47.91 -14.94 20.69
C ASN A 144 -46.60 -15.27 21.41
N GLN A 145 -46.57 -15.26 22.74
CA GLN A 145 -45.37 -15.67 23.50
C GLN A 145 -44.97 -17.14 23.24
N ARG A 146 -45.94 -18.03 23.02
CA ARG A 146 -45.65 -19.42 22.63
C ARG A 146 -45.10 -19.49 21.21
N ALA A 147 -45.65 -18.70 20.29
CA ALA A 147 -45.14 -18.58 18.92
C ALA A 147 -43.72 -18.02 18.90
N ASP A 148 -43.43 -16.97 19.67
CA ASP A 148 -42.09 -16.36 19.77
C ASP A 148 -41.06 -17.37 20.31
N ARG A 149 -41.40 -18.10 21.38
CA ARG A 149 -40.52 -19.17 21.91
C ARG A 149 -40.30 -20.28 20.89
N ALA A 150 -41.33 -20.65 20.13
CA ALA A 150 -41.18 -21.62 19.05
C ALA A 150 -40.23 -21.08 17.99
N ILE A 151 -40.43 -19.84 17.53
CA ILE A 151 -39.56 -19.16 16.55
C ILE A 151 -38.12 -19.14 17.04
N ASP A 152 -37.86 -18.78 18.29
CA ASP A 152 -36.51 -18.75 18.84
C ASP A 152 -35.89 -20.15 18.89
N SER A 153 -36.66 -21.19 19.25
CA SER A 153 -36.17 -22.57 19.16
C SER A 153 -35.81 -22.99 17.74
N TRP A 154 -36.58 -22.54 16.73
CA TRP A 154 -36.29 -22.78 15.32
C TRP A 154 -35.07 -22.01 14.85
N LYS A 155 -34.88 -20.76 15.29
CA LYS A 155 -33.67 -19.98 15.01
C LYS A 155 -32.43 -20.66 15.60
N THR A 156 -32.50 -21.14 16.84
CA THR A 156 -31.37 -21.87 17.45
C THR A 156 -31.06 -23.15 16.69
N LYS A 157 -32.07 -23.94 16.30
CA LYS A 157 -31.84 -25.14 15.47
C LYS A 157 -31.22 -24.79 14.12
N LEU A 158 -31.74 -23.76 13.45
CA LEU A 158 -31.19 -23.30 12.18
C LEU A 158 -29.73 -22.86 12.32
N HIS A 159 -29.40 -22.13 13.39
CA HIS A 159 -28.03 -21.72 13.66
C HIS A 159 -27.12 -22.93 13.89
N VAL A 160 -27.57 -23.93 14.64
CA VAL A 160 -26.79 -25.17 14.85
C VAL A 160 -26.53 -25.89 13.52
N GLU A 161 -27.56 -26.06 12.68
CA GLU A 161 -27.41 -26.66 11.35
C GLU A 161 -26.48 -25.83 10.45
N GLN A 162 -26.56 -24.50 10.51
CA GLN A 162 -25.69 -23.61 9.76
C GLN A 162 -24.23 -23.73 10.20
N VAL A 163 -23.96 -23.81 11.51
CA VAL A 163 -22.60 -24.05 12.03
C VAL A 163 -22.07 -25.41 11.59
N GLN A 164 -22.90 -26.46 11.63
CA GLN A 164 -22.51 -27.79 11.15
C GLN A 164 -22.20 -27.77 9.64
N LEU A 165 -23.02 -27.08 8.84
CA LEU A 165 -22.77 -26.90 7.42
C LEU A 165 -21.46 -26.13 7.18
N SER A 166 -21.21 -25.06 7.93
CA SER A 166 -19.95 -24.30 7.84
C SER A 166 -18.74 -25.17 8.21
N SER A 167 -18.84 -26.02 9.23
CA SER A 167 -17.79 -26.98 9.60
C SER A 167 -17.53 -27.97 8.46
N ALA A 168 -18.59 -28.57 7.91
CA ALA A 168 -18.48 -29.52 6.79
C ALA A 168 -17.90 -28.87 5.52
N ILE A 169 -18.23 -27.60 5.25
CA ILE A 169 -17.64 -26.83 4.15
C ILE A 169 -16.15 -26.61 4.39
N ASN A 170 -15.73 -26.27 5.63
CA ASN A 170 -14.32 -26.11 5.94
C ASN A 170 -13.54 -27.43 5.79
N GLU A 171 -14.07 -28.53 6.31
CA GLU A 171 -13.49 -29.87 6.13
C GLU A 171 -13.37 -30.24 4.64
N ASN A 172 -14.39 -29.94 3.83
CA ASN A 172 -14.35 -30.16 2.39
C ASN A 172 -13.27 -29.29 1.72
N ALA A 173 -13.11 -28.03 2.14
CA ALA A 173 -12.08 -27.14 1.65
C ALA A 173 -10.66 -27.65 2.00
N GLU A 174 -10.46 -28.19 3.20
CA GLU A 174 -9.21 -28.82 3.61
C GLU A 174 -8.89 -30.08 2.80
N LEU A 175 -9.88 -30.95 2.58
CA LEU A 175 -9.72 -32.13 1.72
C LEU A 175 -9.36 -31.74 0.29
N ARG A 176 -9.98 -30.67 -0.26
CA ARG A 176 -9.63 -30.14 -1.59
C ARG A 176 -8.19 -29.63 -1.64
N LYS A 177 -7.74 -28.89 -0.62
CA LYS A 177 -6.34 -28.46 -0.53
C LYS A 177 -5.38 -29.66 -0.50
N ARG A 178 -5.70 -30.68 0.29
CA ARG A 178 -4.90 -31.91 0.37
C ARG A 178 -4.87 -32.66 -0.96
N MET A 179 -6.01 -32.78 -1.65
CA MET A 179 -6.06 -33.34 -3.00
C MET A 179 -5.21 -32.56 -3.99
N GLN A 180 -5.27 -31.23 -3.98
CA GLN A 180 -4.43 -30.39 -4.83
C GLN A 180 -2.93 -30.58 -4.54
N GLN A 181 -2.53 -30.68 -3.27
CA GLN A 181 -1.16 -30.98 -2.89
C GLN A 181 -0.71 -32.35 -3.42
N LEU A 182 -1.56 -33.37 -3.29
CA LEU A 182 -1.29 -34.70 -3.82
C LEU A 182 -1.19 -34.70 -5.36
N PHE A 183 -2.02 -33.93 -6.06
CA PHE A 183 -1.92 -33.79 -7.51
C PHE A 183 -0.63 -33.10 -7.93
N LYS A 184 -0.19 -32.05 -7.24
CA LYS A 184 1.10 -31.41 -7.48
C LYS A 184 2.26 -32.38 -7.27
N SER A 185 2.23 -33.12 -6.16
CA SER A 185 3.25 -34.15 -5.87
C SER A 185 3.26 -35.25 -6.92
N LYS A 186 2.09 -35.69 -7.40
CA LYS A 186 1.97 -36.68 -8.47
C LYS A 186 2.50 -36.15 -9.80
N SER A 187 2.20 -34.89 -10.16
CA SER A 187 2.74 -34.25 -11.37
C SER A 187 4.26 -34.23 -11.32
N HIS A 188 4.82 -33.73 -10.21
CA HIS A 188 6.26 -33.68 -10.01
C HIS A 188 6.91 -35.06 -10.05
N PHE A 189 6.28 -36.07 -9.44
CA PHE A 189 6.74 -37.45 -9.53
C PHE A 189 6.74 -37.98 -10.96
N ASN A 190 5.68 -37.70 -11.73
CA ASN A 190 5.59 -38.12 -13.12
C ASN A 190 6.66 -37.44 -13.99
N GLU A 191 6.92 -36.15 -13.80
CA GLU A 191 8.00 -35.42 -14.48
C GLU A 191 9.36 -36.08 -14.22
N LEU A 192 9.69 -36.33 -12.94
CA LEU A 192 10.93 -37.02 -12.57
C LEU A 192 11.00 -38.45 -13.14
N PHE A 193 9.87 -39.16 -13.16
CA PHE A 193 9.79 -40.49 -13.73
C PHE A 193 10.04 -40.48 -15.24
N GLU A 194 9.43 -39.55 -15.97
CA GLU A 194 9.66 -39.37 -17.41
C GLU A 194 11.10 -39.01 -17.72
N GLU A 195 11.72 -38.12 -16.93
CA GLU A 195 13.15 -37.84 -17.04
C GLU A 195 14.01 -39.10 -16.83
N LEU A 196 13.67 -39.91 -15.84
CA LEU A 196 14.40 -41.14 -15.53
C LEU A 196 14.27 -42.15 -16.68
N VAL A 197 13.07 -42.32 -17.23
CA VAL A 197 12.81 -43.13 -18.42
C VAL A 197 13.62 -42.62 -19.61
N HIS A 198 13.67 -41.30 -19.81
CA HIS A 198 14.41 -40.73 -20.92
C HIS A 198 15.94 -40.92 -20.77
N LYS A 199 16.47 -40.78 -19.56
CA LYS A 199 17.87 -41.10 -19.24
C LYS A 199 18.18 -42.57 -19.50
N LEU A 200 17.27 -43.47 -19.12
CA LEU A 200 17.41 -44.91 -19.33
C LEU A 200 17.40 -45.27 -20.83
N ASP A 201 16.52 -44.65 -21.61
CA ASP A 201 16.48 -44.85 -23.07
C ASP A 201 17.72 -44.29 -23.77
N LYS A 202 18.24 -43.13 -23.34
CA LYS A 202 19.54 -42.63 -23.81
C LYS A 202 20.66 -43.64 -23.50
N GLY A 203 20.70 -44.17 -22.28
CA GLY A 203 21.66 -45.20 -21.89
C GLY A 203 21.56 -46.47 -22.75
N LYS A 204 20.35 -46.95 -23.03
CA LYS A 204 20.12 -48.09 -23.94
C LYS A 204 20.60 -47.83 -25.36
N ARG A 205 20.37 -46.62 -25.90
CA ARG A 205 20.87 -46.25 -27.24
C ARG A 205 22.39 -46.29 -27.29
N ILE A 206 23.05 -45.64 -26.33
CA ILE A 206 24.52 -45.66 -26.22
C ILE A 206 25.04 -47.11 -26.12
N MET A 207 24.41 -47.93 -25.29
CA MET A 207 24.78 -49.34 -25.15
C MET A 207 24.62 -50.12 -26.46
N LYS A 208 23.52 -49.88 -27.20
CA LYS A 208 23.29 -50.48 -28.50
C LYS A 208 24.37 -50.04 -29.51
N ASP A 209 24.71 -48.76 -29.54
CA ASP A 209 25.74 -48.22 -30.44
C ASP A 209 27.12 -48.83 -30.13
N ILE A 210 27.48 -48.96 -28.85
CA ILE A 210 28.73 -49.62 -28.43
C ILE A 210 28.75 -51.09 -28.88
N VAL A 211 27.63 -51.80 -28.75
CA VAL A 211 27.50 -53.20 -29.20
C VAL A 211 27.65 -53.28 -30.72
N GLU A 212 26.99 -52.42 -31.48
CA GLU A 212 27.10 -52.37 -32.95
C GLU A 212 28.52 -52.04 -33.41
N GLN A 213 29.15 -51.04 -32.80
CA GLN A 213 30.56 -50.71 -33.06
C GLN A 213 31.49 -51.89 -32.74
N SER A 214 31.28 -52.55 -31.61
CA SER A 214 32.05 -53.73 -31.23
C SER A 214 31.89 -54.87 -32.23
N GLN A 215 30.66 -55.12 -32.71
CA GLN A 215 30.40 -56.11 -33.74
C GLN A 215 31.08 -55.76 -35.07
N ILE A 216 31.07 -54.49 -35.48
CA ILE A 216 31.78 -54.03 -36.69
C ILE A 216 33.29 -54.28 -36.54
N GLN A 217 33.88 -53.97 -35.40
CA GLN A 217 35.31 -54.21 -35.17
C GLN A 217 35.66 -55.69 -35.12
N LEU A 218 34.80 -56.53 -34.55
CA LEU A 218 34.97 -57.98 -34.59
C LEU A 218 34.92 -58.51 -36.03
N LYS A 219 33.98 -58.05 -36.85
CA LYS A 219 33.91 -58.41 -38.29
C LYS A 219 35.20 -58.01 -39.02
N LYS A 220 35.69 -56.79 -38.82
CA LYS A 220 36.97 -56.32 -39.40
C LYS A 220 38.15 -57.18 -38.96
N ARG A 221 38.24 -57.51 -37.67
CA ARG A 221 39.27 -58.42 -37.14
C ARG A 221 39.20 -59.78 -37.81
N ASP A 222 38.00 -60.35 -37.96
CA ASP A 222 37.81 -61.66 -38.58
C ASP A 222 38.12 -61.67 -40.09
N GLU A 223 37.90 -60.54 -40.79
CA GLU A 223 38.33 -60.35 -42.17
C GLU A 223 39.86 -60.29 -42.29
N VAL A 224 40.52 -59.55 -41.40
CA VAL A 224 42.00 -59.48 -41.36
C VAL A 224 42.59 -60.85 -41.02
N ALA A 225 42.02 -61.56 -40.05
CA ALA A 225 42.46 -62.91 -39.68
C ALA A 225 42.32 -63.88 -40.87
N ARG A 226 41.21 -63.81 -41.62
CA ARG A 226 41.03 -64.59 -42.86
C ARG A 226 42.06 -64.23 -43.93
N LYS A 227 42.35 -62.95 -44.14
CA LYS A 227 43.40 -62.50 -45.09
C LYS A 227 44.78 -63.02 -44.68
N ILE A 228 45.14 -62.94 -43.40
CA ILE A 228 46.40 -63.47 -42.87
C ILE A 228 46.48 -64.97 -43.10
N GLN A 229 45.40 -65.72 -42.83
CA GLN A 229 45.36 -67.16 -43.05
C GLN A 229 45.55 -67.51 -44.53
N ALA A 230 44.87 -66.81 -45.44
CA ALA A 230 45.04 -67.01 -46.88
C ALA A 230 46.46 -66.70 -47.37
N LEU A 231 47.10 -65.66 -46.81
CA LEU A 231 48.51 -65.34 -47.11
C LEU A 231 49.44 -66.45 -46.61
N LYS A 232 49.24 -66.97 -45.40
CA LYS A 232 50.02 -68.10 -44.88
C LYS A 232 49.90 -69.34 -45.76
N GLU A 233 48.68 -69.70 -46.17
CA GLU A 233 48.44 -70.84 -47.05
C GLU A 233 49.12 -70.66 -48.42
N ARG A 234 49.08 -69.43 -48.97
CA ARG A 234 49.79 -69.10 -50.21
C ARG A 234 51.31 -69.21 -50.03
N ASP A 235 51.85 -68.66 -48.95
CA ASP A 235 53.28 -68.69 -48.67
C ASP A 235 53.76 -70.14 -48.46
N GLU A 236 52.99 -70.98 -47.77
CA GLU A 236 53.26 -72.43 -47.65
C GLU A 236 53.24 -73.14 -49.01
N ALA A 237 52.27 -72.83 -49.87
CA ALA A 237 52.20 -73.40 -51.22
C ALA A 237 53.40 -72.96 -52.09
N ASP A 238 53.78 -71.68 -52.02
CA ASP A 238 54.93 -71.15 -52.75
C ASP A 238 56.25 -71.74 -52.23
N MET A 239 56.38 -71.97 -50.92
CA MET A 239 57.52 -72.68 -50.35
C MET A 239 57.63 -74.12 -50.87
N LYS A 240 56.51 -74.84 -50.94
CA LYS A 240 56.49 -76.20 -51.52
C LYS A 240 56.90 -76.19 -53.00
N LYS A 241 56.36 -75.25 -53.80
CA LYS A 241 56.76 -75.10 -55.21
C LYS A 241 58.25 -74.81 -55.36
N ARG A 242 58.80 -73.88 -54.57
CA ARG A 242 60.24 -73.58 -54.58
C ARG A 242 61.08 -74.79 -54.19
N GLN A 243 60.59 -75.60 -53.24
CA GLN A 243 61.26 -76.84 -52.85
C GLN A 243 61.25 -77.87 -53.97
N GLU A 244 60.13 -78.05 -54.67
CA GLU A 244 60.01 -78.91 -55.85
C GLU A 244 60.93 -78.42 -56.99
N GLU A 245 60.91 -77.13 -57.31
CA GLU A 245 61.79 -76.52 -58.32
C GLU A 245 63.28 -76.69 -57.95
N MET A 246 63.63 -76.54 -56.67
CA MET A 246 65.00 -76.76 -56.18
C MET A 246 65.43 -78.22 -56.36
N GLN A 247 64.57 -79.18 -56.01
CA GLN A 247 64.83 -80.61 -56.23
C GLN A 247 65.00 -80.94 -57.72
N ASP A 248 64.17 -80.36 -58.59
CA ASP A 248 64.28 -80.53 -60.05
C ASP A 248 65.60 -79.95 -60.58
N LEU A 249 66.01 -78.78 -60.10
CA LEU A 249 67.28 -78.16 -60.47
C LEU A 249 68.48 -78.96 -59.96
N GLU A 250 68.41 -79.49 -58.73
CA GLU A 250 69.43 -80.36 -58.17
C GLU A 250 69.57 -81.66 -58.99
N MET A 251 68.45 -82.26 -59.40
CA MET A 251 68.44 -83.43 -60.28
C MET A 251 69.05 -83.11 -61.65
N ARG A 252 68.64 -82.01 -62.29
CA ARG A 252 69.22 -81.56 -63.58
C ARG A 252 70.70 -81.27 -63.46
N LEU A 253 71.13 -80.64 -62.36
CA LEU A 253 72.54 -80.35 -62.10
C LEU A 253 73.34 -81.63 -61.82
N ALA A 254 72.75 -82.63 -61.16
CA ALA A 254 73.35 -83.96 -61.00
C ALA A 254 73.50 -84.65 -62.37
N ASP A 255 72.49 -84.59 -63.23
CA ASP A 255 72.54 -85.11 -64.60
C ASP A 255 73.59 -84.39 -65.45
N ASP A 256 73.64 -83.05 -65.40
CA ASP A 256 74.65 -82.23 -66.07
C ASP A 256 76.05 -82.50 -65.53
N ASN A 257 76.21 -82.72 -64.22
CA ASN A 257 77.49 -83.13 -63.63
C ASN A 257 77.89 -84.52 -64.09
N ASN A 258 76.95 -85.46 -64.20
CA ASN A 258 77.20 -86.79 -64.73
C ASN A 258 77.58 -86.72 -66.21
N LEU A 259 76.87 -85.92 -67.01
CA LEU A 259 77.19 -85.63 -68.41
C LEU A 259 78.53 -84.91 -68.56
N THR A 260 78.84 -83.97 -67.67
CA THR A 260 80.12 -83.24 -67.68
C THR A 260 81.25 -84.14 -67.24
N ARG A 261 81.05 -85.05 -66.28
CA ARG A 261 82.02 -86.11 -65.95
C ARG A 261 82.21 -87.05 -67.14
N PHE A 262 81.15 -87.44 -67.82
CA PHE A 262 81.22 -88.26 -69.03
C PHE A 262 81.92 -87.52 -70.18
N ARG A 263 81.57 -86.25 -70.43
CA ARG A 263 82.23 -85.39 -71.41
C ARG A 263 83.67 -85.14 -71.02
N ASN A 264 83.99 -84.90 -69.75
CA ASN A 264 85.35 -84.73 -69.28
C ASN A 264 86.14 -86.01 -69.41
N MET A 265 85.52 -87.19 -69.28
CA MET A 265 86.17 -88.47 -69.59
C MET A 265 86.42 -88.60 -71.11
N VAL A 266 85.42 -88.32 -71.95
CA VAL A 266 85.54 -88.33 -73.43
C VAL A 266 86.47 -87.23 -73.93
N MET A 267 86.52 -86.08 -73.26
CA MET A 267 87.37 -84.93 -73.52
C MET A 267 88.74 -85.18 -72.92
N HIS A 268 88.92 -85.92 -71.83
CA HIS A 268 90.24 -86.41 -71.43
C HIS A 268 90.81 -87.33 -72.50
N VAL A 269 89.94 -88.07 -73.20
CA VAL A 269 90.29 -88.91 -74.36
C VAL A 269 90.55 -88.05 -75.62
N ARG A 270 89.82 -86.94 -75.85
CA ARG A 270 90.02 -86.02 -77.01
C ARG A 270 91.06 -84.90 -76.81
N MET A 271 91.28 -84.42 -75.59
CA MET A 271 92.28 -83.40 -75.18
C MET A 271 93.68 -84.00 -75.12
N LYS A 272 93.81 -85.32 -74.99
CA LYS A 272 95.05 -86.00 -75.37
C LYS A 272 95.33 -85.96 -76.89
N LEU A 273 94.43 -85.40 -77.70
CA LEU A 273 94.46 -85.46 -79.16
C LEU A 273 94.31 -84.11 -79.88
N SER A 274 94.07 -82.99 -79.20
CA SER A 274 93.99 -81.68 -79.89
C SER A 274 93.97 -80.49 -78.92
N GLU A 275 95.14 -80.00 -78.54
CA GLU A 275 95.33 -78.62 -78.07
C GLU A 275 95.62 -77.71 -79.27
N GLY A 276 94.96 -76.56 -79.39
CA GLY A 276 95.21 -75.63 -80.50
C GLY A 276 94.17 -74.53 -80.74
N ASP A 277 93.75 -73.85 -79.68
CA ASP A 277 93.67 -72.38 -79.53
C ASP A 277 93.37 -71.40 -80.70
N LYS A 278 92.58 -70.38 -80.30
CA LYS A 278 92.54 -68.95 -80.72
C LYS A 278 91.61 -68.58 -81.89
N ALA A 279 90.55 -67.81 -81.67
CA ALA A 279 90.41 -66.44 -81.11
C ALA A 279 90.50 -65.33 -82.17
N THR A 280 89.31 -64.73 -82.36
CA THR A 280 89.00 -63.30 -82.50
C THR A 280 89.48 -62.50 -83.71
N LYS A 281 88.56 -61.68 -84.27
CA LYS A 281 88.68 -60.22 -84.46
C LYS A 281 87.68 -59.69 -85.51
N LYS A 282 86.53 -59.15 -85.06
CA LYS A 282 85.70 -58.18 -85.82
C LYS A 282 85.00 -57.19 -84.88
N ALA A 283 85.78 -56.45 -84.09
CA ALA A 283 85.29 -55.43 -83.15
C ALA A 283 86.02 -54.08 -83.32
N ALA A 284 86.27 -53.68 -84.56
CA ALA A 284 87.02 -52.44 -84.86
C ALA A 284 86.19 -51.35 -85.54
N ALA A 285 84.97 -51.65 -86.02
CA ALA A 285 84.18 -50.68 -86.79
C ALA A 285 83.20 -49.83 -85.97
N GLN A 286 82.95 -50.20 -84.70
CA GLN A 286 81.96 -49.52 -83.85
C GLN A 286 82.55 -48.38 -82.99
N ARG A 287 83.88 -48.24 -82.97
CA ARG A 287 84.59 -47.31 -82.07
C ARG A 287 84.48 -45.84 -82.50
N LEU A 288 84.31 -45.57 -83.78
CA LEU A 288 84.44 -44.19 -84.29
C LEU A 288 83.19 -43.32 -84.05
N LEU A 289 82.00 -43.93 -83.94
CA LEU A 289 80.76 -43.19 -83.66
C LEU A 289 80.61 -42.89 -82.15
N GLN A 290 81.07 -43.80 -81.30
CA GLN A 290 81.06 -43.64 -79.84
C GLN A 290 81.99 -42.50 -79.38
N GLU A 291 83.03 -42.19 -80.14
CA GLU A 291 84.07 -41.25 -79.74
C GLU A 291 83.61 -39.78 -79.73
N GLN A 292 82.62 -39.43 -80.57
CA GLN A 292 82.06 -38.09 -80.68
C GLN A 292 81.00 -37.80 -79.59
N GLU A 293 80.07 -38.73 -79.36
CA GLU A 293 79.11 -38.64 -78.24
C GLU A 293 79.81 -38.58 -76.88
N LEU A 294 80.94 -39.30 -76.75
CA LEU A 294 81.77 -39.24 -75.56
C LEU A 294 82.44 -37.87 -75.34
N GLN A 295 82.63 -37.05 -76.37
CA GLN A 295 83.29 -35.75 -76.22
C GLN A 295 82.32 -34.70 -75.65
N GLU A 296 81.07 -34.68 -76.10
CA GLU A 296 80.02 -33.78 -75.58
C GLU A 296 79.64 -34.13 -74.13
N LEU A 297 79.59 -35.43 -73.81
CA LEU A 297 79.41 -35.91 -72.43
C LEU A 297 80.59 -35.55 -71.53
N ARG A 298 81.82 -35.52 -72.06
CA ARG A 298 83.01 -35.11 -71.30
C ARG A 298 83.00 -33.62 -70.96
N ASP A 299 82.51 -32.76 -71.84
CA ASP A 299 82.53 -31.32 -71.63
C ASP A 299 81.37 -30.86 -70.71
N THR A 300 80.19 -31.49 -70.80
CA THR A 300 79.11 -31.33 -69.80
C THR A 300 79.50 -31.88 -68.43
N TRP A 301 80.22 -33.01 -68.38
CA TRP A 301 80.75 -33.58 -67.14
C TRP A 301 81.77 -32.67 -66.45
N LYS A 302 82.65 -31.99 -67.19
CA LYS A 302 83.60 -31.02 -66.61
C LYS A 302 82.87 -29.86 -65.94
N ALA A 303 81.83 -29.32 -66.56
CA ALA A 303 81.03 -28.22 -65.99
C ALA A 303 80.32 -28.66 -64.69
N VAL A 304 79.79 -29.89 -64.64
CA VAL A 304 79.18 -30.47 -63.44
C VAL A 304 80.21 -30.74 -62.34
N LYS A 305 81.40 -31.22 -62.70
CA LYS A 305 82.51 -31.48 -61.78
C LYS A 305 83.02 -30.21 -61.09
N GLU A 306 83.11 -29.09 -61.81
CA GLU A 306 83.50 -27.79 -61.25
C GLU A 306 82.45 -27.22 -60.28
N ALA A 307 81.16 -27.52 -60.47
CA ALA A 307 80.09 -27.02 -59.63
C ALA A 307 79.81 -27.86 -58.37
N THR A 308 80.14 -29.16 -58.38
CA THR A 308 79.79 -30.11 -57.30
C THR A 308 80.98 -30.70 -56.55
N GLU A 309 82.23 -30.44 -56.99
CA GLU A 309 83.49 -30.96 -56.41
C GLU A 309 83.60 -32.50 -56.31
N LEU A 310 82.69 -33.26 -56.93
CA LEU A 310 82.63 -34.73 -56.87
C LEU A 310 83.27 -35.40 -58.11
N GLU A 311 84.06 -36.45 -57.91
CA GLU A 311 84.87 -37.07 -58.98
C GLU A 311 84.12 -38.10 -59.87
N LYS A 312 82.96 -38.62 -59.45
CA LYS A 312 82.22 -39.67 -60.16
C LYS A 312 80.78 -39.24 -60.45
N CYS A 313 80.31 -39.53 -61.68
CA CYS A 313 78.98 -39.14 -62.16
C CYS A 313 77.82 -39.79 -61.39
N SER A 314 77.99 -41.05 -60.98
CA SER A 314 77.01 -41.76 -60.14
C SER A 314 76.74 -41.01 -58.84
N ASP A 315 77.78 -40.45 -58.22
CA ASP A 315 77.68 -39.81 -56.90
C ASP A 315 76.93 -38.46 -56.99
N VAL A 316 77.05 -37.75 -58.12
CA VAL A 316 76.31 -36.51 -58.40
C VAL A 316 74.83 -36.80 -58.66
N CYS A 317 74.51 -37.81 -59.47
CA CYS A 317 73.12 -38.22 -59.70
C CYS A 317 72.45 -38.67 -58.40
N ASP A 318 73.16 -39.47 -57.58
CA ASP A 318 72.65 -39.92 -56.29
C ASP A 318 72.45 -38.74 -55.31
N LEU A 319 73.33 -37.74 -55.33
CA LEU A 319 73.18 -36.52 -54.53
C LEU A 319 71.95 -35.71 -54.99
N LEU A 320 71.78 -35.52 -56.29
CA LEU A 320 70.62 -34.80 -56.84
C LEU A 320 69.32 -35.53 -56.56
N THR A 321 69.27 -36.86 -56.73
CA THR A 321 68.08 -37.64 -56.39
C THR A 321 67.76 -37.58 -54.88
N ARG A 322 68.78 -37.58 -54.01
CA ARG A 322 68.57 -37.36 -52.57
C ARG A 322 68.05 -35.96 -52.27
N GLN A 323 68.63 -34.93 -52.86
CA GLN A 323 68.18 -33.54 -52.70
C GLN A 323 66.78 -33.31 -53.27
N GLU A 324 66.44 -33.92 -54.40
CA GLU A 324 65.10 -33.88 -54.98
C GLU A 324 64.09 -34.62 -54.09
N ALA A 325 64.45 -35.78 -53.53
CA ALA A 325 63.60 -36.50 -52.59
C ALA A 325 63.39 -35.71 -51.28
N GLU A 326 64.43 -35.07 -50.76
CA GLU A 326 64.35 -34.19 -49.59
C GLU A 326 63.48 -32.96 -49.88
N ASN A 327 63.68 -32.30 -51.03
CA ASN A 327 62.87 -31.16 -51.46
C ASN A 327 61.41 -31.55 -51.68
N PHE A 328 61.14 -32.72 -52.26
CA PHE A 328 59.78 -33.24 -52.42
C PHE A 328 59.13 -33.55 -51.07
N SER A 329 59.88 -34.10 -50.12
CA SER A 329 59.41 -34.31 -48.75
C SER A 329 59.10 -32.99 -48.04
N LEU A 330 59.97 -31.97 -48.19
CA LEU A 330 59.76 -30.64 -47.62
C LEU A 330 58.57 -29.93 -48.25
N PHE A 331 58.37 -30.09 -49.57
CA PHE A 331 57.21 -29.55 -50.27
C PHE A 331 55.90 -30.17 -49.77
N ASN A 332 55.87 -31.51 -49.63
CA ASN A 332 54.71 -32.19 -49.08
C ASN A 332 54.43 -31.77 -47.63
N TYR A 333 55.48 -31.61 -46.82
CA TYR A 333 55.34 -31.11 -45.44
C TYR A 333 54.81 -29.67 -45.40
N ASN A 334 55.26 -28.80 -46.30
CA ASN A 334 54.77 -27.42 -46.40
C ASN A 334 53.29 -27.38 -46.84
N ASN A 335 52.89 -28.25 -47.79
CA ASN A 335 51.49 -28.36 -48.18
C ASN A 335 50.62 -28.88 -47.03
N GLU A 336 51.06 -29.91 -46.31
CA GLU A 336 50.35 -30.42 -45.13
C GLU A 336 50.22 -29.35 -44.04
N LEU A 337 51.29 -28.56 -43.80
CA LEU A 337 51.23 -27.41 -42.90
C LEU A 337 50.27 -26.33 -43.40
N HIS A 338 50.20 -26.09 -44.70
CA HIS A 338 49.29 -25.12 -45.30
C HIS A 338 47.84 -25.56 -45.14
N ASP A 339 47.52 -26.83 -45.41
CA ASP A 339 46.19 -27.41 -45.18
C ASP A 339 45.81 -27.33 -43.68
N GLN A 340 46.75 -27.61 -42.78
CA GLN A 340 46.54 -27.43 -41.34
C GLN A 340 46.32 -25.96 -40.97
N LEU A 341 47.01 -25.02 -41.62
CA LEU A 341 46.82 -23.60 -41.38
C LEU A 341 45.45 -23.15 -41.89
N GLU A 342 45.03 -23.58 -43.07
CA GLU A 342 43.72 -23.28 -43.66
C GLU A 342 42.59 -23.80 -42.76
N THR A 343 42.64 -25.08 -42.36
CA THR A 343 41.65 -25.66 -41.43
C THR A 343 41.62 -24.95 -40.07
N MET A 344 42.77 -24.48 -39.56
CA MET A 344 42.82 -23.69 -38.33
C MET A 344 42.25 -22.28 -38.52
N THR A 345 42.47 -21.64 -39.67
CA THR A 345 41.88 -20.34 -39.98
C THR A 345 40.36 -20.42 -40.16
N GLU A 346 39.85 -21.46 -40.82
CA GLU A 346 38.42 -21.72 -40.93
C GLU A 346 37.78 -21.93 -39.56
N ARG A 347 38.38 -22.76 -38.71
CA ARG A 347 37.92 -22.95 -37.32
C ARG A 347 37.93 -21.67 -36.52
N THR A 348 38.97 -20.85 -36.69
CA THR A 348 39.06 -19.55 -36.01
C THR A 348 37.96 -18.60 -36.48
N ALA A 349 37.69 -18.56 -37.80
CA ALA A 349 36.59 -17.77 -38.35
C ALA A 349 35.23 -18.26 -37.86
N GLU A 350 35.01 -19.58 -37.79
CA GLU A 350 33.77 -20.16 -37.25
C GLU A 350 33.57 -19.83 -35.76
N LEU A 351 34.65 -19.89 -34.96
CA LEU A 351 34.62 -19.50 -33.56
C LEU A 351 34.33 -18.01 -33.39
N LEU A 352 34.94 -17.13 -34.19
CA LEU A 352 34.64 -15.70 -34.16
C LEU A 352 33.16 -15.44 -34.49
N ARG A 353 32.62 -16.12 -35.52
CA ARG A 353 31.20 -16.00 -35.87
C ARG A 353 30.27 -16.43 -34.74
N LYS A 354 30.62 -17.50 -34.00
CA LYS A 354 29.87 -17.93 -32.82
C LYS A 354 29.97 -16.93 -31.67
N VAL A 355 31.14 -16.32 -31.47
CA VAL A 355 31.31 -15.27 -30.47
C VAL A 355 30.43 -14.05 -30.80
N ASP A 356 30.40 -13.64 -32.06
CA ASP A 356 29.56 -12.53 -32.51
C ASP A 356 28.05 -12.85 -32.33
N GLU A 357 27.61 -14.06 -32.69
CA GLU A 357 26.23 -14.52 -32.46
C GLU A 357 25.85 -14.55 -30.97
N GLU A 358 26.74 -15.03 -30.10
CA GLU A 358 26.52 -15.01 -28.65
C GLU A 358 26.49 -13.58 -28.11
N GLN A 359 27.34 -12.67 -28.62
CA GLN A 359 27.31 -11.26 -28.23
C GLN A 359 25.98 -10.60 -28.62
N GLU A 360 25.49 -10.81 -29.84
CA GLU A 360 24.18 -10.31 -30.26
C GLU A 360 23.05 -10.87 -29.38
N ASN A 361 23.08 -12.17 -29.08
CA ASN A 361 22.11 -12.80 -28.18
C ASN A 361 22.18 -12.22 -26.76
N THR A 362 23.37 -11.91 -26.24
CA THR A 362 23.51 -11.28 -24.91
C THR A 362 22.91 -9.88 -24.88
N VAL A 363 23.13 -9.07 -25.92
CA VAL A 363 22.53 -7.71 -26.00
C VAL A 363 21.01 -7.80 -26.04
N ILE A 364 20.45 -8.72 -26.84
CA ILE A 364 19.00 -8.93 -26.90
C ILE A 364 18.46 -9.37 -25.53
N TRP A 365 19.16 -10.29 -24.85
CA TRP A 365 18.78 -10.74 -23.50
C TRP A 365 18.80 -9.59 -22.49
N GLU A 366 19.86 -8.79 -22.49
CA GLU A 366 20.00 -7.62 -21.62
C GLU A 366 18.88 -6.60 -21.85
N ASP A 367 18.55 -6.30 -23.11
CA ASP A 367 17.43 -5.42 -23.47
C ASP A 367 16.10 -6.00 -22.98
N THR A 368 15.86 -7.31 -23.15
CA THR A 368 14.62 -7.94 -22.66
C THR A 368 14.53 -7.89 -21.14
N GLU A 369 15.60 -8.24 -20.43
CA GLU A 369 15.66 -8.18 -18.96
C GLU A 369 15.46 -6.75 -18.46
N GLU A 370 16.06 -5.75 -19.11
CA GLU A 370 15.87 -4.35 -18.73
C GLU A 370 14.42 -3.89 -18.97
N THR A 371 13.79 -4.29 -20.07
CA THR A 371 12.37 -3.97 -20.29
C THR A 371 11.46 -4.64 -19.27
N GLU A 372 11.72 -5.89 -18.89
CA GLU A 372 10.98 -6.59 -17.84
C GLU A 372 11.21 -5.95 -16.47
N ARG A 373 12.45 -5.57 -16.15
CA ARG A 373 12.80 -4.85 -14.92
C ARG A 373 12.03 -3.54 -14.82
N ILE A 374 12.04 -2.73 -15.88
CA ILE A 374 11.30 -1.46 -15.94
C ILE A 374 9.80 -1.70 -15.79
N GLN A 375 9.24 -2.75 -16.40
CA GLN A 375 7.83 -3.09 -16.23
C GLN A 375 7.49 -3.47 -14.78
N LEU A 376 8.34 -4.27 -14.13
CA LEU A 376 8.17 -4.66 -12.73
C LEU A 376 8.33 -3.47 -11.78
N GLU A 377 9.30 -2.58 -12.01
CA GLU A 377 9.47 -1.33 -11.26
C GLU A 377 8.23 -0.45 -11.37
N ASN A 378 7.69 -0.28 -12.58
CA ASN A 378 6.44 0.47 -12.79
C ASN A 378 5.24 -0.18 -12.10
N GLN A 379 5.17 -1.51 -12.06
CA GLN A 379 4.10 -2.22 -11.34
C GLN A 379 4.23 -2.04 -9.82
N LEU A 380 5.45 -2.10 -9.29
CA LEU A 380 5.72 -1.84 -7.87
C LEU A 380 5.34 -0.41 -7.50
N GLU A 381 5.77 0.59 -8.28
CA GLU A 381 5.41 1.99 -8.02
C GLU A 381 3.89 2.21 -8.04
N ARG A 382 3.16 1.59 -8.97
CA ARG A 382 1.68 1.65 -8.98
C ARG A 382 1.08 1.02 -7.73
N LEU A 383 1.55 -0.15 -7.31
CA LEU A 383 1.05 -0.83 -6.13
C LEU A 383 1.38 -0.07 -4.85
N GLU A 384 2.56 0.55 -4.76
CA GLU A 384 2.97 1.40 -3.65
C GLU A 384 2.09 2.65 -3.55
N ASN A 385 1.81 3.31 -4.68
CA ASN A 385 0.90 4.45 -4.74
C ASN A 385 -0.52 4.05 -4.32
N GLU A 386 -1.07 2.95 -4.85
CA GLU A 386 -2.39 2.44 -4.45
C GLU A 386 -2.45 2.06 -2.96
N HIS A 387 -1.36 1.49 -2.43
CA HIS A 387 -1.25 1.15 -1.02
C HIS A 387 -1.17 2.42 -0.15
N SER A 388 -0.42 3.43 -0.57
CA SER A 388 -0.34 4.74 0.10
C SER A 388 -1.71 5.40 0.15
N ASP A 389 -2.42 5.47 -0.98
CA ASP A 389 -3.77 6.04 -1.06
C ASP A 389 -4.75 5.32 -0.12
N LYS A 390 -4.73 3.99 -0.10
CA LYS A 390 -5.58 3.19 0.80
C LYS A 390 -5.20 3.40 2.26
N LYS A 391 -3.91 3.54 2.57
CA LYS A 391 -3.43 3.82 3.92
C LYS A 391 -3.88 5.20 4.38
N ASP A 392 -3.75 6.22 3.55
CA ASP A 392 -4.20 7.58 3.84
C ASP A 392 -5.72 7.63 4.06
N MET A 393 -6.50 6.90 3.25
CA MET A 393 -7.95 6.77 3.45
C MET A 393 -8.30 6.05 4.77
N CYS A 394 -7.54 5.02 5.14
CA CYS A 394 -7.72 4.30 6.39
C CYS A 394 -7.37 5.18 7.60
N GLU A 395 -6.25 5.92 7.54
CA GLU A 395 -5.85 6.88 8.56
C GLU A 395 -6.86 8.02 8.71
N ALA A 396 -7.36 8.57 7.60
CA ALA A 396 -8.41 9.58 7.62
C ALA A 396 -9.70 9.06 8.29
N SER A 397 -10.11 7.84 7.93
CA SER A 397 -11.25 7.16 8.55
C SER A 397 -11.02 6.92 10.04
N TYR A 398 -9.84 6.45 10.43
CA TYR A 398 -9.47 6.22 11.83
C TYR A 398 -9.45 7.51 12.65
N ARG A 399 -8.91 8.61 12.10
CA ARG A 399 -8.95 9.94 12.74
C ARG A 399 -10.38 10.42 12.94
N LEU A 400 -11.24 10.20 11.95
CA LEU A 400 -12.66 10.56 12.04
C LEU A 400 -13.37 9.72 13.11
N PHE A 401 -13.14 8.42 13.15
CA PHE A 401 -13.65 7.53 14.19
C PHE A 401 -13.15 7.93 15.58
N THR A 402 -11.87 8.21 15.75
CA THR A 402 -11.29 8.62 17.04
C THR A 402 -11.91 9.95 17.51
N ARG A 403 -12.12 10.91 16.60
CA ARG A 403 -12.81 12.17 16.90
C ARG A 403 -14.28 11.95 17.28
N LEU A 404 -14.96 10.98 16.68
CA LEU A 404 -16.32 10.61 17.05
C LEU A 404 -16.35 9.99 18.45
N LEU A 405 -15.43 9.07 18.76
CA LEU A 405 -15.33 8.44 20.08
C LEU A 405 -15.01 9.47 21.18
N SER A 406 -14.10 10.41 20.92
CA SER A 406 -13.79 11.49 21.88
C SER A 406 -14.99 12.40 22.12
N LYS A 407 -15.75 12.73 21.06
CA LYS A 407 -17.00 13.50 21.18
C LYS A 407 -18.06 12.71 21.96
N LEU A 408 -18.15 11.41 21.72
CA LEU A 408 -19.09 10.54 22.42
C LEU A 408 -18.79 10.49 23.92
N ARG A 409 -17.51 10.38 24.29
CA ARG A 409 -17.07 10.52 25.68
C ARG A 409 -17.45 11.87 26.27
N SER A 410 -17.21 12.97 25.55
CA SER A 410 -17.61 14.30 26.03
C SER A 410 -19.12 14.44 26.22
N LEU A 411 -19.93 13.82 25.36
CA LEU A 411 -21.39 13.79 25.53
C LEU A 411 -21.81 12.94 26.74
N PHE A 412 -21.10 11.84 27.01
CA PHE A 412 -21.34 10.97 28.17
C PHE A 412 -21.01 11.69 29.49
N GLU A 413 -19.92 12.49 29.51
CA GLU A 413 -19.56 13.35 30.63
C GLU A 413 -20.58 14.48 30.84
N ILE A 414 -21.03 15.14 29.77
CA ILE A 414 -22.06 16.20 29.83
C ILE A 414 -23.40 15.65 30.34
N ALA A 415 -23.80 14.46 29.89
CA ALA A 415 -25.06 13.82 30.27
C ALA A 415 -25.03 13.22 31.69
N GLN A 416 -23.88 13.23 32.38
CA GLN A 416 -23.68 12.64 33.71
C GLN A 416 -24.31 11.24 33.81
N CYS A 417 -24.00 10.39 32.83
CA CYS A 417 -24.41 9.00 32.83
C CYS A 417 -23.65 8.25 33.94
N ASP A 418 -24.34 7.44 34.76
CA ASP A 418 -23.70 6.64 35.80
C ASP A 418 -22.77 5.58 35.14
N PRO A 419 -21.44 5.59 35.41
CA PRO A 419 -20.51 4.65 34.79
C PRO A 419 -20.63 3.22 35.33
N TRP A 420 -21.23 3.07 36.51
CA TRP A 420 -21.26 1.83 37.28
C TRP A 420 -21.83 0.60 36.55
N PRO A 421 -22.90 0.69 35.72
CA PRO A 421 -23.39 -0.43 34.92
C PRO A 421 -22.44 -0.82 33.78
N LEU A 422 -21.58 0.11 33.34
CA LEU A 422 -20.58 -0.12 32.30
C LEU A 422 -19.28 -0.68 32.89
N GLU A 423 -18.84 -0.23 34.06
CA GLU A 423 -17.64 -0.75 34.75
C GLU A 423 -17.76 -2.25 35.07
N ASP A 424 -18.95 -2.72 35.47
CA ASP A 424 -19.18 -4.13 35.80
C ASP A 424 -19.22 -5.04 34.54
N LEU A 425 -19.55 -4.47 33.37
CA LEU A 425 -19.67 -5.19 32.10
C LEU A 425 -18.40 -5.09 31.23
N LEU A 426 -17.63 -4.00 31.35
CA LEU A 426 -16.46 -3.69 30.51
C LEU A 426 -15.12 -3.87 31.24
N GLY A 427 -15.13 -4.08 32.56
CA GLY A 427 -13.93 -4.17 33.40
C GLY A 427 -13.11 -2.87 33.40
N ASP A 428 -11.80 -2.96 33.61
CA ASP A 428 -10.85 -1.83 33.68
C ASP A 428 -10.77 -0.94 32.41
N ASN A 429 -11.59 -1.19 31.38
CA ASN A 429 -11.65 -0.36 30.17
C ASN A 429 -12.59 0.83 30.37
N VAL A 430 -12.11 1.84 31.10
CA VAL A 430 -12.82 3.10 31.39
C VAL A 430 -13.01 3.98 30.13
N ASP A 431 -12.29 3.69 29.05
CA ASP A 431 -12.29 4.48 27.82
C ASP A 431 -13.25 3.94 26.74
N VAL A 432 -13.88 4.85 25.99
CA VAL A 432 -14.77 4.51 24.86
C VAL A 432 -13.95 3.96 23.70
N THR A 433 -13.97 2.64 23.49
CA THR A 433 -13.26 1.95 22.40
C THR A 433 -14.19 1.57 21.24
N GLN A 434 -13.60 1.14 20.12
CA GLN A 434 -14.32 0.69 18.92
C GLN A 434 -15.24 -0.53 19.13
N PHE A 435 -15.06 -1.28 20.22
CA PHE A 435 -15.92 -2.41 20.55
C PHE A 435 -17.04 -2.03 21.53
N ASN A 436 -16.83 -0.95 22.28
CA ASN A 436 -17.69 -0.57 23.40
C ASN A 436 -18.62 0.60 23.06
N TYR A 437 -18.35 1.37 22.00
CA TYR A 437 -19.09 2.58 21.64
C TYR A 437 -20.61 2.37 21.50
N GLY A 438 -21.04 1.19 21.04
CA GLY A 438 -22.46 0.82 20.95
C GLY A 438 -23.15 0.80 22.31
N LEU A 439 -22.50 0.22 23.32
CA LEU A 439 -23.01 0.17 24.69
C LEU A 439 -23.05 1.56 25.33
N TYR A 440 -22.04 2.40 25.08
CA TYR A 440 -22.06 3.80 25.50
C TYR A 440 -23.20 4.58 24.83
N LEU A 441 -23.51 4.33 23.56
CA LEU A 441 -24.66 4.95 22.87
C LEU A 441 -26.00 4.50 23.46
N GLU A 442 -26.18 3.22 23.71
CA GLU A 442 -27.42 2.67 24.29
C GLU A 442 -27.66 3.20 25.71
N LEU A 443 -26.60 3.34 26.52
CA LEU A 443 -26.73 3.90 27.87
C LEU A 443 -26.99 5.42 27.83
N LEU A 444 -26.34 6.14 26.91
CA LEU A 444 -26.58 7.55 26.70
C LEU A 444 -27.99 7.81 26.17
N GLU A 445 -28.50 6.95 25.28
CA GLU A 445 -29.89 6.96 24.82
C GLU A 445 -30.87 6.70 25.97
N SER A 446 -30.60 5.69 26.80
CA SER A 446 -31.42 5.36 27.96
C SER A 446 -31.43 6.49 28.99
N ARG A 447 -30.28 7.14 29.23
CA ARG A 447 -30.17 8.30 30.12
C ARG A 447 -30.86 9.52 29.54
N LEU A 448 -30.72 9.80 28.24
CA LEU A 448 -31.46 10.87 27.56
C LEU A 448 -32.97 10.62 27.64
N MET A 449 -33.44 9.38 27.44
CA MET A 449 -34.84 9.01 27.64
C MET A 449 -35.28 9.18 29.10
N GLN A 450 -34.42 8.88 30.07
CA GLN A 450 -34.66 9.14 31.49
C GLN A 450 -34.73 10.63 31.80
N TRP A 451 -33.84 11.46 31.26
CA TRP A 451 -33.91 12.92 31.42
C TRP A 451 -35.19 13.49 30.79
N LEU A 452 -35.56 12.99 29.61
CA LEU A 452 -36.85 13.27 28.98
C LEU A 452 -38.05 12.78 29.81
N GLY A 453 -37.87 11.76 30.65
CA GLY A 453 -38.90 11.19 31.53
C GLY A 453 -38.94 11.75 32.96
N VAL A 454 -37.84 12.31 33.45
CA VAL A 454 -37.66 12.86 34.82
C VAL A 454 -37.77 14.38 34.84
N CYS A 455 -37.56 15.06 33.70
CA CYS A 455 -38.04 16.43 33.56
C CYS A 455 -39.54 16.44 33.88
N PRO A 456 -39.99 17.13 34.95
CA PRO A 456 -41.32 17.70 34.88
C PRO A 456 -41.30 18.59 33.62
N ARG A 457 -42.46 18.84 32.99
CA ARG A 457 -42.59 20.15 32.36
C ARG A 457 -42.70 21.13 33.54
N PRO A 458 -41.70 21.99 33.75
CA PRO A 458 -41.95 23.38 34.04
C PRO A 458 -41.32 24.14 32.87
N ASP A 459 -42.10 24.88 32.10
CA ASP A 459 -42.23 26.29 32.37
C ASP A 459 -40.95 27.01 32.73
N VAL A 460 -40.56 27.84 31.77
CA VAL A 460 -39.33 28.61 31.74
C VAL A 460 -38.09 27.72 31.79
N PHE A 461 -37.54 27.44 30.60
CA PHE A 461 -36.19 27.90 30.26
C PHE A 461 -35.87 27.59 28.79
N PRO A 462 -34.82 28.22 28.21
CA PRO A 462 -34.88 28.89 26.92
C PRO A 462 -34.29 28.03 25.80
N GLN A 463 -34.85 28.17 24.61
CA GLN A 463 -34.18 27.74 23.39
C GLN A 463 -33.04 28.71 23.08
N TYR A 464 -31.81 28.34 23.46
CA TYR A 464 -30.67 28.66 22.60
C TYR A 464 -30.82 27.80 21.34
N GLY A 465 -31.05 28.48 20.22
CA GLY A 465 -31.00 27.87 18.92
C GLY A 465 -29.57 27.45 18.58
N LEU A 466 -29.40 26.18 18.26
CA LEU A 466 -28.60 25.82 17.10
C LEU A 466 -29.50 24.99 16.18
N GLY A 467 -29.98 25.64 15.13
CA GLY A 467 -30.32 24.93 13.90
C GLY A 467 -29.06 24.27 13.33
N VAL A 468 -29.12 23.37 12.37
CA VAL A 468 -30.05 23.30 11.24
C VAL A 468 -29.94 21.87 10.70
N SER A 469 -31.10 21.26 10.44
CA SER A 469 -31.40 20.17 9.51
C SER A 469 -30.28 19.20 9.07
N PHE A 470 -30.44 17.91 9.34
CA PHE A 470 -30.07 16.88 8.36
C PHE A 470 -31.01 15.66 8.47
N ILE A 471 -31.84 15.53 7.43
CA ILE A 471 -32.46 14.32 6.87
C ILE A 471 -33.41 13.52 7.79
N THR A 472 -34.71 13.73 7.61
CA THR A 472 -35.59 12.69 7.03
C THR A 472 -36.96 13.26 6.71
N SER A 473 -37.16 13.65 5.45
CA SER A 473 -38.37 13.26 4.73
C SER A 473 -38.09 13.48 3.25
N VAL A 474 -38.14 12.40 2.48
CA VAL A 474 -38.75 12.28 1.14
C VAL A 474 -38.26 10.94 0.61
N MET A 475 -39.03 9.91 0.93
CA MET A 475 -39.20 8.72 0.11
C MET A 475 -40.69 8.62 -0.11
N GLN A 476 -41.20 9.30 -1.14
CA GLN A 476 -42.08 8.74 -2.17
C GLN A 476 -42.74 9.82 -3.03
N ASN A 477 -42.66 9.58 -4.34
CA ASN A 477 -43.40 10.14 -5.46
C ASN A 477 -43.09 11.56 -5.95
N ARG A 478 -42.39 11.62 -7.09
CA ARG A 478 -43.04 12.10 -8.33
C ARG A 478 -42.35 11.64 -9.61
N GLN A 479 -43.14 10.98 -10.44
CA GLN A 479 -42.99 10.97 -11.90
C GLN A 479 -43.06 12.39 -12.46
N GLN A 480 -42.29 12.61 -13.53
CA GLN A 480 -42.52 13.48 -14.70
C GLN A 480 -42.86 14.97 -14.48
N SER A 481 -41.99 15.87 -14.97
CA SER A 481 -42.09 16.49 -16.32
C SER A 481 -41.33 17.82 -16.39
N GLY A 482 -40.36 17.92 -17.33
CA GLY A 482 -40.02 19.13 -18.10
C GLY A 482 -39.34 20.33 -17.40
N VAL A 483 -38.49 21.15 -18.01
CA VAL A 483 -37.98 21.33 -19.38
C VAL A 483 -36.82 22.35 -19.28
N LEU A 484 -35.69 22.08 -19.97
CA LEU A 484 -34.57 22.99 -20.41
C LEU A 484 -33.69 23.62 -19.30
N ASP A 485 -32.35 23.61 -19.36
CA ASP A 485 -31.48 23.79 -20.53
C ASP A 485 -30.19 22.96 -20.46
N ARG A 486 -29.86 22.33 -21.60
CA ARG A 486 -28.69 21.47 -21.81
C ARG A 486 -27.48 22.31 -22.25
N LYS A 487 -26.34 22.14 -21.58
CA LYS A 487 -25.03 22.18 -22.26
C LYS A 487 -24.44 20.77 -22.21
N GLU A 488 -24.42 20.13 -23.37
CA GLU A 488 -23.92 18.79 -23.58
C GLU A 488 -22.39 18.78 -23.51
N ILE A 489 -21.83 18.07 -22.53
CA ILE A 489 -20.49 17.48 -22.64
C ILE A 489 -20.73 16.00 -22.91
N SER A 490 -20.62 15.64 -24.19
CA SER A 490 -20.78 14.29 -24.71
C SER A 490 -19.69 13.36 -24.13
N ARG A 491 -20.11 12.22 -23.57
CA ARG A 491 -19.22 11.08 -23.33
C ARG A 491 -18.94 10.38 -24.67
N PRO A 492 -17.69 10.06 -25.03
CA PRO A 492 -17.42 9.34 -26.26
C PRO A 492 -17.90 7.89 -26.16
N CYS A 493 -18.48 7.39 -27.25
CA CYS A 493 -18.85 6.00 -27.45
C CYS A 493 -17.62 5.17 -27.85
N LEU A 494 -17.57 3.92 -27.38
CA LEU A 494 -16.46 2.98 -27.57
C LEU A 494 -16.24 2.51 -29.02
N ASP A 495 -17.13 2.85 -29.97
CA ASP A 495 -16.96 2.53 -31.40
C ASP A 495 -16.29 3.66 -32.21
N CYS A 496 -15.93 4.79 -31.57
CA CYS A 496 -15.26 5.92 -32.24
C CYS A 496 -13.74 5.99 -31.98
N ASP A 497 -13.18 5.22 -31.04
CA ASP A 497 -11.72 5.25 -30.76
C ASP A 497 -10.88 4.51 -31.81
N ILE A 498 -11.48 3.55 -32.52
CA ILE A 498 -10.81 2.83 -33.62
C ILE A 498 -10.67 3.74 -34.87
N SER A 499 -11.52 4.75 -35.03
CA SER A 499 -11.48 5.71 -36.15
C SER A 499 -10.50 6.88 -35.91
N ASN A 500 -10.24 7.24 -34.66
CA ASN A 500 -9.33 8.34 -34.32
C ASN A 500 -7.85 7.91 -34.31
N GLN A 501 -7.55 6.66 -33.94
CA GLN A 501 -6.18 6.12 -34.10
C GLN A 501 -5.77 6.01 -35.58
N THR A 502 -6.69 5.64 -36.47
CA THR A 502 -6.42 5.60 -37.92
C THR A 502 -6.24 6.97 -38.56
N LYS A 503 -6.82 8.05 -38.01
CA LYS A 503 -6.61 9.43 -38.50
C LYS A 503 -5.34 10.10 -37.96
N GLN A 504 -4.83 9.69 -36.81
CA GLN A 504 -3.52 10.17 -36.31
C GLN A 504 -2.35 9.54 -37.08
N VAL A 505 -2.48 8.29 -37.54
CA VAL A 505 -1.47 7.64 -38.39
C VAL A 505 -1.35 8.33 -39.77
N ILE A 506 -2.42 8.93 -40.30
CA ILE A 506 -2.40 9.61 -41.62
C ILE A 506 -1.76 11.01 -41.57
N ARG A 507 -1.60 11.63 -40.39
CA ARG A 507 -0.96 12.97 -40.28
C ARG A 507 0.56 12.95 -40.07
N VAL A 508 1.16 11.80 -39.81
CA VAL A 508 2.63 11.68 -39.63
C VAL A 508 3.36 11.36 -40.95
N VAL A 509 2.65 11.14 -42.06
CA VAL A 509 3.25 10.82 -43.38
C VAL A 509 3.46 12.06 -44.27
N ASN A 510 3.30 13.29 -43.76
CA ASN A 510 3.54 14.51 -44.55
C ASN A 510 4.72 15.38 -44.07
N TYR A 511 5.62 14.81 -43.26
CA TYR A 511 6.94 15.38 -43.03
C TYR A 511 7.98 14.25 -42.99
N LEU A 512 8.26 13.68 -44.16
CA LEU A 512 9.55 13.14 -44.60
C LEU A 512 9.53 13.07 -46.13
#